data_AF-A0A6H1ZNU6-F1
#
_entry.id   AF-A0A6H1ZNU6-F1
#
_cell.length_a   1.000
_cell.length_b   1.000
_cell.length_c   1.000
_cell.angle_alpha   90.00
_cell.angle_beta   90.00
_cell.angle_gamma   90.00
#
_symmetry.space_group_name_H-M   'P 1'
#
loop_
_entity.id
_entity.type
_entity.pdbx_description
1 polymer ?
#
loop_
_entity_poly.entity_id
_entity_poly.type
_entity_poly.pdbx_seq_one_letter_code
_entity_poly.pdbx_strand_id
1 'polypeptide(L)'
;MAKVTVDEFVEKHSRRLKGAVEDMRRGIERVSSSPTAAAANKKDKMRSNINASIDSGKWERGLRRVSLEEWKGKMINKGLGRVPTGIDEAAPKVRAFASDLLPYIDNLQGAVNKMPDTTLEDSINRMTTFVRGMAKFQRKT
;
A
#
# COMPACT_ATOMS: atom_id res chain seq x y z
N MET A 1 1.00 16.55 -37.19
CA MET A 1 0.15 15.35 -37.08
C MET A 1 1.04 14.16 -36.75
N ALA A 2 0.59 13.24 -35.88
CA ALA A 2 1.32 12.00 -35.64
C ALA A 2 1.43 11.22 -36.96
N LYS A 3 2.62 10.74 -37.31
CA LYS A 3 2.90 10.09 -38.60
C LYS A 3 2.49 8.61 -38.66
N VAL A 4 1.81 8.11 -37.63
CA VAL A 4 1.34 6.71 -37.50
C VAL A 4 -0.04 6.69 -36.84
N THR A 5 -0.83 5.67 -37.13
CA THR A 5 -2.12 5.44 -36.49
C THR A 5 -1.95 4.92 -35.05
N VAL A 6 -3.05 4.94 -34.27
CA VAL A 6 -3.07 4.36 -32.91
C VAL A 6 -2.74 2.87 -32.96
N ASP A 7 -3.29 2.15 -33.93
CA ASP A 7 -3.08 0.70 -34.07
C ASP A 7 -1.63 0.37 -34.45
N GLU A 8 -1.03 1.14 -35.37
CA GLU A 8 0.39 0.99 -35.74
C GLU A 8 1.33 1.25 -34.55
N PHE A 9 0.99 2.20 -33.68
CA PHE A 9 1.75 2.47 -32.47
C PHE A 9 1.62 1.33 -31.44
N VAL A 10 0.39 0.87 -31.19
CA VAL A 10 0.12 -0.23 -30.24
C VAL A 10 0.74 -1.54 -30.71
N GLU A 11 0.65 -1.87 -32.01
CA GLU A 11 1.30 -3.03 -32.62
C GLU A 11 2.80 -3.01 -32.34
N LYS A 12 3.46 -1.91 -32.72
CA LYS A 12 4.91 -1.78 -32.59
C LYS A 12 5.35 -1.86 -31.14
N HIS A 13 4.61 -1.24 -30.23
CA HIS A 13 4.88 -1.31 -28.80
C HIS A 13 4.74 -2.75 -28.28
N SER A 14 3.63 -3.42 -28.60
CA SER A 14 3.34 -4.80 -28.21
C SER A 14 4.39 -5.78 -28.72
N ARG A 15 4.71 -5.71 -30.02
CA ARG A 15 5.76 -6.55 -30.63
C ARG A 15 7.11 -6.34 -29.99
N ARG A 16 7.51 -5.09 -29.72
CA ARG A 16 8.80 -4.80 -29.07
C ARG A 16 8.85 -5.30 -27.63
N LEU A 17 7.79 -5.08 -26.86
CA LEU A 17 7.75 -5.52 -25.46
C LEU A 17 7.75 -7.05 -25.35
N LYS A 18 6.97 -7.74 -26.20
CA LYS A 18 7.01 -9.21 -26.28
C LYS A 18 8.36 -9.73 -26.74
N GLY A 19 9.01 -9.06 -27.70
CA GLY A 19 10.37 -9.38 -28.14
C GLY A 19 11.44 -9.19 -27.07
N ALA A 20 11.19 -8.37 -26.05
CA ALA A 20 12.11 -8.10 -24.95
C ALA A 20 11.97 -9.08 -23.76
N VAL A 21 11.05 -10.06 -23.80
CA VAL A 21 10.78 -10.98 -22.69
C VAL A 21 12.06 -11.70 -22.22
N GLU A 22 12.92 -12.13 -23.14
CA GLU A 22 14.18 -12.79 -22.76
C GLU A 22 15.20 -11.84 -22.12
N ASP A 23 15.26 -10.59 -22.54
CA ASP A 23 16.08 -9.57 -21.86
C ASP A 23 15.55 -9.29 -20.46
N MET A 24 14.23 -9.25 -20.28
CA MET A 24 13.61 -9.11 -18.96
C MET A 24 13.93 -10.30 -18.06
N ARG A 25 13.80 -11.53 -18.56
CA ARG A 25 14.16 -12.74 -17.82
C ARG A 25 15.63 -12.72 -17.41
N ARG A 26 16.55 -12.45 -18.35
CA ARG A 26 17.99 -12.31 -18.07
C ARG A 26 18.26 -11.23 -17.02
N GLY A 27 17.58 -10.09 -17.11
CA GLY A 27 17.70 -9.01 -16.14
C GLY A 27 17.27 -9.43 -14.73
N ILE A 28 16.18 -10.18 -14.62
CA ILE A 28 15.68 -10.74 -13.36
C ILE A 28 16.66 -11.77 -12.79
N GLU A 29 17.18 -12.69 -13.61
CA GLU A 29 18.13 -13.72 -13.18
C GLU A 29 19.48 -13.15 -12.72
N ARG A 30 19.86 -11.97 -13.20
CA ARG A 30 21.06 -11.25 -12.73
C ARG A 30 20.89 -10.66 -11.34
N VAL A 31 19.68 -10.61 -10.78
CA VAL A 31 19.44 -10.15 -9.41
C VAL A 31 19.95 -11.21 -8.43
N SER A 32 21.18 -11.02 -7.95
CA SER A 32 21.88 -11.97 -7.09
C SER A 32 21.61 -11.82 -5.59
N SER A 33 20.90 -10.76 -5.19
CA SER A 33 20.57 -10.50 -3.78
C SER A 33 19.21 -9.83 -3.66
N SER A 34 18.54 -10.03 -2.52
CA SER A 34 17.23 -9.44 -2.26
C SER A 34 17.34 -7.92 -2.10
N PRO A 35 16.79 -7.11 -3.04
CA PRO A 35 16.84 -5.65 -2.93
C PRO A 35 16.03 -5.15 -1.74
N THR A 36 14.98 -5.87 -1.32
CA THR A 36 14.15 -5.50 -0.16
C THR A 36 14.87 -5.76 1.15
N ALA A 37 15.67 -6.84 1.25
CA ALA A 37 16.54 -7.07 2.41
C ALA A 37 17.64 -6.00 2.50
N ALA A 38 18.26 -5.66 1.37
CA ALA A 38 19.24 -4.58 1.31
C ALA A 38 18.62 -3.22 1.73
N ALA A 39 17.38 -2.94 1.31
CA ALA A 39 16.66 -1.73 1.73
C ALA A 39 16.35 -1.73 3.23
N ALA A 40 15.90 -2.86 3.79
CA ALA A 40 15.63 -2.99 5.24
C ALA A 40 16.88 -2.68 6.08
N ASN A 41 18.06 -3.14 5.63
CA ASN A 41 19.35 -2.85 6.27
C ASN A 41 19.77 -1.37 6.19
N LYS A 42 19.07 -0.53 5.42
CA LYS A 42 19.34 0.91 5.26
C LYS A 42 18.26 1.79 5.91
N LYS A 43 17.57 1.28 6.93
CA LYS A 43 16.51 2.01 7.68
C LYS A 43 16.95 3.40 8.16
N ASP A 44 18.19 3.55 8.65
CA ASP A 44 18.66 4.83 9.20
C ASP A 44 18.94 5.85 8.09
N LYS A 45 19.46 5.38 6.95
CA LYS A 45 19.61 6.20 5.74
C LYS A 45 18.25 6.67 5.22
N MET A 46 17.25 5.79 5.21
CA MET A 46 15.87 6.17 4.84
C MET A 46 15.34 7.27 5.77
N ARG A 47 15.46 7.08 7.09
CA ARG A 47 15.00 8.06 8.09
C ARG A 47 15.67 9.42 7.89
N SER A 48 17.00 9.45 7.81
CA SER A 48 17.76 10.69 7.60
C SER A 48 17.32 11.43 6.34
N ASN A 49 17.14 10.72 5.23
CA ASN A 49 16.78 11.33 3.96
C ASN A 49 15.32 11.81 3.92
N ILE A 50 14.40 11.13 4.60
CA ILE A 50 13.01 11.59 4.75
C ILE A 50 12.99 12.91 5.52
N ASN A 51 13.67 12.97 6.67
CA ASN A 51 13.76 14.20 7.48
C ASN A 51 14.33 15.36 6.66
N ALA A 52 15.48 15.15 5.99
CA ALA A 52 16.06 16.18 5.14
C ALA A 52 15.12 16.63 4.00
N SER A 53 14.32 15.72 3.44
CA SER A 53 13.33 16.06 2.39
C SER A 53 12.14 16.85 2.94
N ILE A 54 11.77 16.64 4.21
CA ILE A 54 10.75 17.42 4.91
C ILE A 54 11.32 18.81 5.22
N ASP A 55 12.49 18.88 5.86
CA ASP A 55 13.12 20.12 6.31
C ASP A 55 13.44 21.07 5.14
N SER A 56 13.84 20.53 3.99
CA SER A 56 14.09 21.33 2.77
C SER A 56 12.81 21.77 2.02
N GLY A 57 11.62 21.39 2.51
CA GLY A 57 10.32 21.62 1.87
C GLY A 57 10.14 20.87 0.54
N LYS A 58 11.09 20.01 0.13
CA LYS A 58 11.01 19.25 -1.13
C LYS A 58 9.77 18.35 -1.16
N TRP A 59 9.47 17.72 -0.03
CA TRP A 59 8.30 16.86 0.13
C TRP A 59 7.00 17.65 -0.04
N GLU A 60 6.87 18.78 0.65
CA GLU A 60 5.68 19.64 0.61
C GLU A 60 5.41 20.18 -0.81
N ARG A 61 6.44 20.72 -1.48
CA ARG A 61 6.33 21.18 -2.86
C ARG A 61 5.92 20.04 -3.81
N GLY A 62 6.41 18.83 -3.56
CA GLY A 62 6.05 17.64 -4.33
C GLY A 62 4.57 17.27 -4.20
N LEU A 63 4.01 17.35 -2.99
CA LEU A 63 2.59 17.10 -2.74
C LEU A 63 1.68 18.16 -3.37
N ARG A 64 2.09 19.43 -3.32
CA ARG A 64 1.32 20.55 -3.90
C ARG A 64 1.34 20.60 -5.43
N ARG A 65 2.21 19.82 -6.09
CA ARG A 65 2.38 19.86 -7.54
C ARG A 65 1.16 19.35 -8.31
N VAL A 66 0.40 18.41 -7.75
CA VAL A 66 -0.79 17.84 -8.40
C VAL A 66 -2.03 18.48 -7.76
N SER A 67 -2.86 19.13 -8.57
CA SER A 67 -4.09 19.74 -8.06
C SER A 67 -5.15 18.67 -7.74
N LEU A 68 -6.12 19.03 -6.90
CA LEU A 68 -7.27 18.16 -6.58
C LEU A 68 -8.02 17.73 -7.85
N GLU A 69 -8.23 18.66 -8.77
CA GLU A 69 -8.98 18.41 -10.01
C GLU A 69 -8.19 17.51 -10.98
N GLU A 70 -6.88 17.70 -11.09
CA GLU A 70 -6.04 16.78 -11.88
C GLU A 70 -6.07 15.36 -11.30
N TRP A 71 -5.95 15.24 -9.98
CA TRP A 71 -6.01 13.94 -9.30
C TRP A 71 -7.36 13.25 -9.51
N LYS A 72 -8.48 13.96 -9.29
CA LYS A 72 -9.84 13.43 -9.53
C LYS A 72 -9.99 12.97 -10.98
N GLY A 73 -9.61 13.80 -11.94
CA GLY A 73 -9.70 13.47 -13.36
C GLY A 73 -8.92 12.21 -13.72
N LYS A 74 -7.68 12.06 -13.22
CA LYS A 74 -6.87 10.85 -13.43
C LYS A 74 -7.48 9.62 -12.76
N MET A 75 -8.00 9.75 -11.55
CA MET A 75 -8.60 8.62 -10.84
C MET A 75 -9.89 8.15 -11.51
N ILE A 76 -10.80 9.06 -11.88
CA ILE A 76 -12.07 8.72 -12.51
C ILE A 76 -11.83 8.12 -13.90
N ASN A 77 -11.05 8.81 -14.75
CA ASN A 77 -10.94 8.44 -16.16
C ASN A 77 -9.95 7.31 -16.44
N LYS A 78 -9.05 6.98 -15.49
CA LYS A 78 -7.98 6.00 -15.70
C LYS A 78 -7.78 5.05 -14.52
N GLY A 79 -7.97 5.51 -13.28
CA GLY A 79 -7.76 4.72 -12.07
C GLY A 79 -8.87 3.70 -11.83
N LEU A 80 -10.13 4.13 -11.84
CA LEU A 80 -11.29 3.32 -11.46
C LEU A 80 -11.39 2.03 -12.25
N GLY A 81 -11.17 2.07 -13.57
CA GLY A 81 -11.21 0.87 -14.40
C GLY A 81 -10.18 -0.21 -14.05
N ARG A 82 -9.12 0.12 -13.28
CA ARG A 82 -8.11 -0.85 -12.82
C ARG A 82 -8.38 -1.42 -11.43
N VAL A 83 -9.25 -0.80 -10.65
CA VAL A 83 -9.50 -1.16 -9.25
C VAL A 83 -10.07 -2.58 -9.11
N PRO A 84 -11.07 -3.03 -9.91
CA PRO A 84 -11.66 -4.36 -9.74
C PRO A 84 -10.62 -5.49 -9.85
N THR A 85 -9.83 -5.51 -10.93
CA THR A 85 -8.78 -6.53 -11.12
C THR A 85 -7.74 -6.47 -10.00
N GLY A 86 -7.34 -5.27 -9.58
CA GLY A 86 -6.42 -5.12 -8.45
C GLY A 86 -6.98 -5.64 -7.12
N ILE A 87 -8.30 -5.52 -6.89
CA ILE A 87 -8.97 -6.09 -5.70
C ILE A 87 -8.94 -7.62 -5.78
N ASP A 88 -9.29 -8.20 -6.93
CA ASP A 88 -9.33 -9.66 -7.10
C ASP A 88 -7.95 -10.28 -6.90
N GLU A 89 -6.90 -9.69 -7.50
CA GLU A 89 -5.51 -10.13 -7.33
C GLU A 89 -5.00 -9.96 -5.89
N ALA A 90 -5.46 -8.92 -5.17
CA ALA A 90 -5.06 -8.66 -3.80
C ALA A 90 -5.89 -9.44 -2.76
N ALA A 91 -7.02 -10.04 -3.14
CA ALA A 91 -7.93 -10.73 -2.23
C ALA A 91 -7.24 -11.76 -1.31
N PRO A 92 -6.26 -12.57 -1.77
CA PRO A 92 -5.53 -13.49 -0.89
C PRO A 92 -4.76 -12.78 0.23
N LYS A 93 -4.15 -11.62 -0.04
CA LYS A 93 -3.42 -10.82 0.97
C LYS A 93 -4.38 -10.25 2.01
N VAL A 94 -5.55 -9.78 1.57
CA VAL A 94 -6.61 -9.28 2.47
C VAL A 94 -7.16 -10.40 3.32
N ARG A 95 -7.43 -11.58 2.74
CA ARG A 95 -7.85 -12.78 3.49
C ARG A 95 -6.83 -13.16 4.55
N ALA A 96 -5.53 -13.23 4.19
CA ALA A 96 -4.48 -13.54 5.15
C ALA A 96 -4.42 -12.53 6.31
N PHE A 97 -4.52 -11.23 6.01
CA PHE A 97 -4.60 -10.21 7.06
C PHE A 97 -5.84 -10.35 7.94
N ALA A 98 -7.01 -10.58 7.34
CA ALA A 98 -8.26 -10.76 8.07
C ALA A 98 -8.22 -12.01 8.97
N SER A 99 -7.60 -13.10 8.52
CA SER A 99 -7.40 -14.32 9.32
C SER A 99 -6.55 -14.09 10.56
N ASP A 100 -5.62 -13.11 10.54
CA ASP A 100 -4.86 -12.70 11.73
C ASP A 100 -5.67 -11.73 12.60
N LEU A 101 -6.31 -10.74 11.97
CA LEU A 101 -6.93 -9.60 12.63
C LEU A 101 -8.24 -9.96 13.33
N LEU A 102 -9.13 -10.68 12.66
CA LEU A 102 -10.49 -10.92 13.17
C LEU A 102 -10.47 -11.73 14.48
N PRO A 103 -9.71 -12.84 14.62
CA PRO A 103 -9.62 -13.53 15.91
C PRO A 103 -9.01 -12.66 17.03
N TYR A 104 -8.10 -11.74 16.68
CA TYR A 104 -7.55 -10.80 17.67
C TYR A 104 -8.61 -9.81 18.16
N ILE A 105 -9.42 -9.28 17.24
CA ILE A 105 -10.59 -8.44 17.56
C ILE A 105 -11.57 -9.21 18.43
N ASP A 106 -11.94 -10.44 18.06
CA ASP A 106 -12.90 -11.27 18.80
C ASP A 106 -12.43 -11.52 20.24
N ASN A 107 -11.14 -11.82 20.43
CA ASN A 107 -10.55 -11.98 21.75
C ASN A 107 -10.60 -10.69 22.59
N LEU A 108 -10.28 -9.55 21.99
CA LEU A 108 -10.35 -8.25 22.67
C LEU A 108 -11.79 -7.87 23.01
N GLN A 109 -12.74 -8.09 22.10
CA GLN A 109 -14.15 -7.87 22.35
C GLN A 109 -14.66 -8.79 23.46
N GLY A 110 -14.23 -10.05 23.50
CA GLY A 110 -14.55 -10.97 24.59
C GLY A 110 -14.04 -10.49 25.96
N ALA A 111 -12.89 -9.81 26.01
CA ALA A 111 -12.39 -9.17 27.24
C ALA A 111 -13.19 -7.92 27.60
N VAL A 112 -13.45 -7.04 26.63
CA VAL A 112 -14.23 -5.81 26.81
C VAL A 112 -15.65 -6.12 27.28
N ASN A 113 -16.29 -7.14 26.70
CA ASN A 113 -17.67 -7.54 27.06
C ASN A 113 -17.81 -8.04 28.50
N LYS A 114 -16.72 -8.46 29.15
CA LYS A 114 -16.71 -8.85 30.56
C LYS A 114 -16.51 -7.65 31.52
N MET A 115 -16.23 -6.46 30.99
CA MET A 115 -16.08 -5.26 31.81
C MET A 115 -17.45 -4.69 32.18
N PRO A 116 -17.60 -4.02 33.34
CA PRO A 116 -18.79 -3.26 33.68
C PRO A 116 -19.14 -2.25 32.57
N ASP A 117 -20.42 -1.93 32.43
CA ASP A 117 -20.96 -0.97 31.45
C ASP A 117 -22.06 -0.06 32.03
N THR A 118 -22.19 -0.01 33.35
CA THR A 118 -23.30 0.66 34.04
C THR A 118 -23.14 2.17 34.13
N THR A 119 -21.91 2.67 34.11
CA THR A 119 -21.60 4.10 34.25
C THR A 119 -20.93 4.67 33.00
N LEU A 120 -20.83 6.00 32.94
CA LEU A 120 -20.04 6.67 31.91
C LEU A 120 -18.56 6.24 31.96
N GLU A 121 -17.99 6.13 33.16
CA GLU A 121 -16.60 5.71 33.34
C GLU A 121 -16.38 4.27 32.88
N ASP A 122 -17.34 3.38 33.14
CA ASP A 122 -17.32 2.01 32.62
C ASP A 122 -17.28 1.99 31.09
N SER A 123 -18.10 2.82 30.45
CA SER A 123 -18.14 2.96 28.99
C SER A 123 -16.83 3.50 28.42
N ILE A 124 -16.22 4.50 29.07
CA ILE A 124 -14.90 5.05 28.70
C ILE A 124 -13.82 3.98 28.85
N ASN A 125 -13.84 3.22 29.94
CA ASN A 125 -12.87 2.15 30.20
C ASN A 125 -12.96 1.04 29.16
N ARG A 126 -14.16 0.64 28.75
CA ARG A 126 -14.39 -0.35 27.67
C ARG A 126 -13.79 0.11 26.34
N MET A 127 -14.12 1.34 25.92
CA MET A 127 -13.59 1.93 24.68
C MET A 127 -12.06 2.03 24.71
N THR A 128 -11.49 2.60 25.77
CA THR A 128 -10.04 2.80 25.87
C THR A 128 -9.28 1.48 25.94
N THR A 129 -9.87 0.45 26.56
CA THR A 129 -9.32 -0.92 26.57
C THR A 129 -9.25 -1.49 25.16
N PHE A 130 -10.31 -1.37 24.36
CA PHE A 130 -10.30 -1.82 22.98
C PHE A 130 -9.24 -1.08 22.14
N VAL A 131 -9.18 0.25 22.22
CA VAL A 131 -8.21 1.07 21.47
C VAL A 131 -6.77 0.71 21.83
N ARG A 132 -6.46 0.61 23.13
CA ARG A 132 -5.13 0.22 23.62
C ARG A 132 -4.79 -1.22 23.26
N GLY A 133 -5.77 -2.11 23.24
CA GLY A 133 -5.62 -3.50 22.77
C GLY A 133 -5.25 -3.52 21.30
N MET A 134 -6.05 -2.87 20.44
CA MET A 134 -5.81 -2.81 19.00
C MET A 134 -4.44 -2.20 18.64
N ALA A 135 -3.95 -1.24 19.41
CA ALA A 135 -2.61 -0.66 19.22
C ALA A 135 -1.46 -1.67 19.42
N LYS A 136 -1.71 -2.80 20.10
CA LYS A 136 -0.74 -3.87 20.32
C LYS A 136 -0.82 -4.98 19.27
N PHE A 137 -1.78 -4.93 18.35
CA PHE A 137 -1.88 -5.93 17.28
C PHE A 137 -0.60 -5.96 16.44
N GLN A 138 -0.03 -7.15 16.28
CA GLN A 138 1.09 -7.40 15.39
C GLN A 138 0.77 -8.61 14.52
N ARG A 139 1.06 -8.51 13.23
CA ARG A 139 0.88 -9.63 12.30
C ARG A 139 1.95 -10.68 12.58
N LYS A 140 1.59 -11.95 12.39
CA LYS A 140 2.58 -13.05 12.37
C LYS A 140 3.40 -12.89 11.08
N THR A 141 4.71 -12.65 11.23
CA THR A 141 5.67 -12.57 10.13
C THR A 141 6.19 -13.93 9.74
#